data_AF-A0A7K0LGR8-F1
#
_entry.id   AF-A0A7K0LGR8-F1
#
_cell.length_a   1.000
_cell.length_b   1.000
_cell.length_c   1.000
_cell.angle_alpha   90.00
_cell.angle_beta   90.00
_cell.angle_gamma   90.00
#
_symmetry.space_group_name_H-M   'P 1'
#
loop_
_entity.id
_entity.type
_entity.pdbx_description
1 polymer ?
#
loop_
_entity_poly.entity_id
_entity_poly.type
_entity_poly.pdbx_seq_one_letter_code
_entity_poly.pdbx_strand_id
1 'polypeptide(L)'
;MILTPATYSTGEFENPNTSRAPRAFVAALVAAVVALAFLPGVGATITSTPSNLPKSTADYVVRGADTSAVLGAVLDAGGQVTRRLDIIGGVAARLAPDAFRTLNEQSVFSITPDSLLTASDDSTQSTTPVATGTLPEIRRSIGANELWSDGATGKGVGVALIDTGVVPVPGLDTPGKVLNGPDFSMETDNPELAGLDTAGHGTHMASIIAGRDAAASPRNSGSGYMGVAPNATIVNLKVATADGTTTVSAVIDALGWIVENHTYSGTTIRVLNLAFAADPSIPYGLDPLAFAVEQVWFSGVAVVAAAGNAGATATSMASPAYDPYVISVGASDPVGTRSSSDDVVASFSSSGSAIRFPDVLAPGVSVEGLRNPGSFIDWLYPEGRVGDRFFRGSGTSQSTAVVSGAVALLFSKYPSLTPDGAKYALKRGALKIVNAPAILAGSGVIKLDRSKDAAEKASKNPANYAQAWPVSAPVYVPVTAGGSTVGGSSGTVDPYAGSPFVARRWTSAGWTGDIAETDYWLARRWTGASWDGRRWTDAGWTAGAWASAFWGEDVAPDALTAP
;
A
#
# COMPACT_ATOMS: atom_id res chain seq x y z
N MET A 1 50.94 -9.16 40.45
CA MET A 1 50.48 -7.78 40.69
C MET A 1 48.99 -7.75 40.35
N ILE A 2 48.13 -8.49 41.05
CA ILE A 2 47.34 -8.10 42.24
C ILE A 2 46.93 -6.61 42.23
N LEU A 3 45.68 -6.31 41.83
CA LEU A 3 44.59 -5.80 42.70
C LEU A 3 43.38 -5.35 41.84
N THR A 4 42.27 -6.07 41.99
CA THR A 4 40.85 -5.64 41.89
C THR A 4 40.43 -4.93 43.20
N PRO A 5 39.14 -4.60 43.49
CA PRO A 5 38.11 -3.77 42.82
C PRO A 5 37.38 -2.79 43.81
N ALA A 6 36.19 -2.29 43.43
CA ALA A 6 35.10 -1.69 44.25
C ALA A 6 35.13 -0.15 44.43
N THR A 7 34.03 0.62 44.57
CA THR A 7 32.69 0.36 45.17
C THR A 7 31.68 1.47 44.75
N TYR A 8 30.38 1.16 44.86
CA TYR A 8 29.22 2.07 44.83
C TYR A 8 29.22 3.14 45.94
N SER A 9 28.55 4.29 45.71
CA SER A 9 27.83 5.05 46.76
C SER A 9 26.75 5.98 46.18
N THR A 10 25.75 6.21 47.01
CA THR A 10 24.38 6.74 46.86
C THR A 10 24.20 8.27 46.98
N GLY A 11 23.03 8.76 46.55
CA GLY A 11 22.41 10.06 46.90
C GLY A 11 22.82 11.21 45.97
N GLU A 12 21.98 12.16 45.55
CA GLU A 12 20.68 12.66 45.98
C GLU A 12 20.01 13.38 44.78
N PHE A 13 18.69 13.53 44.86
CA PHE A 13 17.86 14.33 43.95
C PHE A 13 18.26 15.80 43.94
N GLU A 14 18.42 16.41 42.77
CA GLU A 14 18.16 17.84 42.61
C GLU A 14 17.67 18.19 41.19
N ASN A 15 16.55 18.91 41.17
CA ASN A 15 15.82 19.41 40.02
C ASN A 15 16.31 20.83 39.68
N PRO A 16 16.73 21.14 38.45
CA PRO A 16 16.95 22.53 38.05
C PRO A 16 16.04 22.93 36.89
N ASN A 17 14.74 23.08 37.18
CA ASN A 17 13.89 23.99 36.42
C ASN A 17 13.96 25.36 37.12
N THR A 18 14.96 26.18 36.79
CA THR A 18 14.92 27.65 36.77
C THR A 18 16.32 28.21 36.55
N SER A 19 16.63 28.69 35.34
CA SER A 19 17.51 29.85 35.20
C SER A 19 17.10 30.65 33.96
N ARG A 20 16.72 31.89 34.22
CA ARG A 20 16.40 32.93 33.24
C ARG A 20 17.68 33.27 32.47
N ALA A 21 17.62 33.26 31.15
CA ALA A 21 18.59 33.92 30.28
C ALA A 21 17.94 35.17 29.63
N PRO A 22 18.73 36.23 29.35
CA PRO A 22 18.23 37.60 29.19
C PRO A 22 17.75 37.93 27.78
N ARG A 23 16.79 38.86 27.73
CA ARG A 23 16.21 39.48 26.55
C ARG A 23 17.24 40.36 25.82
N ALA A 24 17.61 39.99 24.59
CA ALA A 24 18.03 40.90 23.53
C ALA A 24 17.94 40.16 22.19
N PHE A 25 17.52 40.87 21.12
CA PHE A 25 17.31 40.40 19.75
C PHE A 25 15.93 39.81 19.37
N VAL A 26 14.86 40.59 19.58
CA VAL A 26 13.74 40.66 18.62
C VAL A 26 13.20 42.10 18.62
N ALA A 27 13.67 42.94 17.70
CA ALA A 27 13.10 44.27 17.43
C ALA A 27 13.58 44.81 16.08
N ALA A 28 13.17 44.17 14.97
CA ALA A 28 13.25 44.77 13.63
C ALA A 28 12.46 43.93 12.60
N LEU A 29 11.12 43.89 12.68
CA LEU A 29 10.24 43.79 11.49
C LEU A 29 8.73 43.93 11.81
N VAL A 30 8.34 44.91 12.64
CA VAL A 30 6.91 45.30 12.75
C VAL A 30 6.84 46.83 12.82
N ALA A 31 7.10 47.48 11.68
CA ALA A 31 6.87 48.90 11.46
C ALA A 31 6.93 49.21 9.94
N ALA A 32 6.09 48.54 9.16
CA ALA A 32 5.87 48.87 7.75
C ALA A 32 4.49 48.40 7.27
N VAL A 33 3.47 48.53 8.13
CA VAL A 33 2.06 48.46 7.73
C VAL A 33 1.35 49.56 8.50
N VAL A 34 0.51 50.33 7.81
CA VAL A 34 -0.22 51.53 8.26
C VAL A 34 0.53 52.85 8.05
N ALA A 35 0.66 53.27 6.79
CA ALA A 35 0.61 54.68 6.38
C ALA A 35 0.60 54.79 4.84
N LEU A 36 -0.51 54.40 4.18
CA LEU A 36 -0.85 54.85 2.82
C LEU A 36 -2.30 54.47 2.52
N ALA A 37 -3.22 55.13 3.22
CA ALA A 37 -4.58 55.34 2.76
C ALA A 37 -4.77 56.86 2.64
N PHE A 38 -5.49 57.28 1.59
CA PHE A 38 -5.85 58.66 1.21
C PHE A 38 -4.92 59.41 0.25
N LEU A 39 -5.01 59.05 -1.03
CA LEU A 39 -5.02 60.01 -2.13
C LEU A 39 -6.20 59.67 -3.08
N PRO A 40 -7.11 60.61 -3.39
CA PRO A 40 -8.18 60.37 -4.35
C PRO A 40 -7.71 60.64 -5.78
N GLY A 41 -8.06 59.71 -6.68
CA GLY A 41 -8.25 59.99 -8.11
C GLY A 41 -7.01 59.96 -9.01
N VAL A 42 -6.74 58.80 -9.62
CA VAL A 42 -6.40 58.69 -11.05
C VAL A 42 -6.98 57.36 -11.53
N GLY A 43 -7.91 57.40 -12.49
CA GLY A 43 -8.44 56.20 -13.13
C GLY A 43 -7.35 55.54 -13.97
N ALA A 44 -6.86 54.39 -13.51
CA ALA A 44 -6.03 53.50 -14.31
C ALA A 44 -6.96 52.42 -14.90
N THR A 45 -7.14 52.48 -16.21
CA THR A 45 -7.81 51.44 -16.99
C THR A 45 -7.03 50.14 -16.82
N ILE A 46 -7.61 49.16 -16.12
CA ILE A 46 -7.03 47.82 -16.01
C ILE A 46 -7.30 47.13 -17.35
N THR A 47 -6.32 47.14 -18.25
CA THR A 47 -6.28 46.19 -19.35
C THR A 47 -6.06 44.82 -18.74
N SER A 48 -7.10 43.98 -18.76
CA SER A 48 -7.02 42.58 -18.36
C SER A 48 -6.04 41.86 -19.29
N THR A 49 -4.78 41.77 -18.90
CA THR A 49 -3.88 40.74 -19.42
C THR A 49 -4.41 39.41 -18.88
N PRO A 50 -4.57 38.36 -19.70
CA PRO A 50 -4.96 37.07 -19.18
C PRO A 50 -3.89 36.66 -18.16
N SER A 51 -4.31 36.45 -16.91
CA SER A 51 -3.47 35.93 -15.88
C SER A 51 -3.04 34.52 -16.28
N ASN A 52 -1.86 34.38 -16.88
CA ASN A 52 -1.13 33.11 -16.93
C ASN A 52 -0.64 32.81 -15.52
N LEU A 53 -1.57 32.45 -14.63
CA LEU A 53 -1.22 31.63 -13.48
C LEU A 53 -0.73 30.30 -14.07
N PRO A 54 0.39 29.72 -13.60
CA PRO A 54 0.74 28.35 -13.98
C PRO A 54 -0.48 27.47 -13.68
N LYS A 55 -0.99 26.76 -14.69
CA LYS A 55 -2.07 25.79 -14.49
C LYS A 55 -1.56 24.77 -13.48
N SER A 56 -1.95 24.88 -12.22
CA SER A 56 -1.57 23.92 -11.20
C SER A 56 -2.17 22.58 -11.61
N THR A 57 -1.32 21.66 -12.08
CA THR A 57 -1.75 20.31 -12.41
C THR A 57 -1.64 19.42 -11.18
N ALA A 58 -2.49 18.41 -11.09
CA ALA A 58 -2.43 17.39 -10.04
C ALA A 58 -2.66 16.00 -10.65
N ASP A 59 -2.24 14.97 -9.91
CA ASP A 59 -2.33 13.58 -10.35
C ASP A 59 -3.65 12.96 -9.88
N TYR A 60 -4.36 12.30 -10.80
CA TYR A 60 -5.69 11.74 -10.62
C TYR A 60 -5.78 10.32 -11.20
N VAL A 61 -6.64 9.51 -10.60
CA VAL A 61 -7.16 8.28 -11.20
C VAL A 61 -8.49 8.62 -11.88
N VAL A 62 -8.55 8.36 -13.19
CA VAL A 62 -9.73 8.60 -14.03
C VAL A 62 -10.29 7.25 -14.46
N ARG A 63 -11.59 7.02 -14.24
CA ARG A 63 -12.27 5.76 -14.61
C ARG A 63 -13.40 6.01 -15.60
N GLY A 64 -13.64 5.03 -16.46
CA GLY A 64 -14.74 5.02 -17.42
C GLY A 64 -15.12 3.60 -17.81
N ALA A 65 -15.85 3.46 -18.91
CA ALA A 65 -16.36 2.17 -19.37
C ALA A 65 -15.24 1.22 -19.84
N ASP A 66 -14.23 1.78 -20.49
CA ASP A 66 -13.04 1.07 -20.95
C ASP A 66 -11.83 2.01 -20.95
N THR A 67 -10.65 1.45 -20.72
CA THR A 67 -9.40 2.21 -20.60
C THR A 67 -9.08 3.03 -21.85
N SER A 68 -9.37 2.50 -23.04
CA SER A 68 -9.02 3.15 -24.30
C SER A 68 -9.85 4.41 -24.52
N ALA A 69 -11.16 4.36 -24.22
CA ALA A 69 -12.02 5.53 -24.24
C ALA A 69 -11.58 6.59 -23.22
N VAL A 70 -11.23 6.18 -22.00
CA VAL A 70 -10.74 7.10 -20.97
C VAL A 70 -9.41 7.73 -21.36
N LEU A 71 -8.49 6.94 -21.92
CA LEU A 71 -7.22 7.42 -22.45
C LEU A 71 -7.46 8.52 -23.50
N GLY A 72 -8.33 8.27 -24.48
CA GLY A 72 -8.71 9.26 -25.48
C GLY A 72 -9.29 10.53 -24.84
N ALA A 73 -10.21 10.37 -23.89
CA ALA A 73 -10.85 11.49 -23.21
C ALA A 73 -9.86 12.37 -22.42
N VAL A 74 -8.89 11.75 -21.73
CA VAL A 74 -7.84 12.48 -21.01
C VAL A 74 -6.94 13.25 -21.96
N LEU A 75 -6.56 12.65 -23.10
CA LEU A 75 -5.73 13.32 -24.10
C LEU A 75 -6.49 14.49 -24.76
N ASP A 76 -7.76 14.31 -25.09
CA ASP A 76 -8.63 15.37 -25.64
C ASP A 76 -8.81 16.54 -24.67
N ALA A 77 -8.85 16.24 -23.36
CA ALA A 77 -8.91 17.23 -22.30
C ALA A 77 -7.56 17.94 -22.04
N GLY A 78 -6.50 17.61 -22.78
CA GLY A 78 -5.16 18.15 -22.62
C GLY A 78 -4.42 17.64 -21.38
N GLY A 79 -4.85 16.50 -20.83
CA GLY A 79 -4.18 15.82 -19.73
C GLY A 79 -3.00 14.97 -20.18
N GLN A 80 -2.11 14.64 -19.25
CA GLN A 80 -0.99 13.74 -19.49
C GLN A 80 -1.25 12.40 -18.79
N VAL A 81 -1.40 11.32 -19.55
CA VAL A 81 -1.51 9.98 -18.96
C VAL A 81 -0.16 9.51 -18.45
N THR A 82 -0.14 9.08 -17.20
CA THR A 82 1.05 8.55 -16.50
C THR A 82 1.04 7.03 -16.43
N ARG A 83 -0.14 6.39 -16.41
CA ARG A 83 -0.28 4.93 -16.31
C ARG A 83 -1.62 4.45 -16.86
N ARG A 84 -1.64 3.29 -17.52
CA ARG A 84 -2.88 2.56 -17.84
C ARG A 84 -3.32 1.73 -16.64
N LEU A 85 -4.61 1.68 -16.35
CA LEU A 85 -5.17 0.94 -15.22
C LEU A 85 -6.31 0.04 -15.73
N ASP A 86 -5.94 -0.98 -16.51
CA ASP A 86 -6.91 -1.79 -17.26
C ASP A 86 -7.89 -2.57 -16.37
N ILE A 87 -7.46 -2.99 -15.17
CA ILE A 87 -8.31 -3.66 -14.17
C ILE A 87 -9.51 -2.81 -13.71
N ILE A 88 -9.44 -1.49 -13.84
CA ILE A 88 -10.52 -0.57 -13.44
C ILE A 88 -11.18 0.16 -14.62
N GLY A 89 -10.79 -0.17 -15.86
CA GLY A 89 -11.22 0.55 -17.07
C GLY A 89 -10.82 2.02 -17.04
N GLY A 90 -9.59 2.32 -16.62
CA GLY A 90 -9.18 3.69 -16.32
C GLY A 90 -7.70 3.98 -16.56
N VAL A 91 -7.28 5.21 -16.24
CA VAL A 91 -5.90 5.68 -16.35
C VAL A 91 -5.52 6.51 -15.12
N ALA A 92 -4.23 6.53 -14.78
CA ALA A 92 -3.67 7.59 -13.98
C ALA A 92 -3.22 8.73 -14.90
N ALA A 93 -3.55 9.97 -14.52
CA ALA A 93 -3.27 11.13 -15.35
C ALA A 93 -3.01 12.39 -14.53
N ARG A 94 -2.12 13.23 -15.05
CA ARG A 94 -1.91 14.60 -14.60
C ARG A 94 -2.86 15.53 -15.32
N LEU A 95 -3.75 16.20 -14.57
CA LEU A 95 -4.82 17.03 -15.10
C LEU A 95 -4.70 18.48 -14.62
N ALA A 96 -5.01 19.42 -15.51
CA ALA A 96 -5.23 20.83 -15.16
C ALA A 96 -6.70 21.06 -14.75
N PRO A 97 -7.03 22.15 -14.01
CA PRO A 97 -8.40 22.43 -13.59
C PRO A 97 -9.42 22.55 -14.74
N ASP A 98 -8.96 22.96 -15.93
CA ASP A 98 -9.84 23.07 -17.10
C ASP A 98 -10.24 21.70 -17.69
N ALA A 99 -9.42 20.66 -17.48
CA ALA A 99 -9.64 19.32 -18.04
C ALA A 99 -10.91 18.67 -17.50
N PHE A 100 -11.31 19.01 -16.27
CA PHE A 100 -12.51 18.47 -15.63
C PHE A 100 -13.79 18.75 -16.41
N ARG A 101 -13.88 19.91 -17.06
CA ARG A 101 -15.07 20.25 -17.85
C ARG A 101 -15.22 19.33 -19.05
N THR A 102 -14.13 19.15 -19.80
CA THR A 102 -14.10 18.27 -20.98
C THR A 102 -14.35 16.81 -20.60
N LEU A 103 -13.73 16.34 -19.51
CA LEU A 103 -13.92 14.97 -19.03
C LEU A 103 -15.35 14.69 -18.55
N ASN A 104 -15.98 15.67 -17.91
CA ASN A 104 -17.37 15.54 -17.46
C ASN A 104 -18.37 15.40 -18.62
N GLU A 105 -18.01 15.91 -19.81
CA GLU A 105 -18.78 15.80 -21.06
C GLU A 105 -18.54 14.47 -21.80
N GLN A 106 -17.50 13.70 -21.43
CA GLN A 106 -17.05 12.49 -22.12
C GLN A 106 -17.13 11.22 -21.26
N SER A 107 -18.33 10.74 -20.89
CA SER A 107 -18.58 9.38 -20.32
C SER A 107 -17.60 8.84 -19.23
N VAL A 108 -16.87 9.71 -18.54
CA VAL A 108 -15.99 9.38 -17.41
C VAL A 108 -16.89 9.13 -16.21
N PHE A 109 -16.67 8.01 -15.52
CA PHE A 109 -17.41 7.66 -14.32
C PHE A 109 -16.89 8.43 -13.12
N SER A 110 -15.58 8.45 -12.91
CA SER A 110 -15.03 9.11 -11.73
C SER A 110 -13.65 9.69 -11.98
N ILE A 111 -13.35 10.78 -11.27
CA ILE A 111 -12.02 11.36 -11.17
C ILE A 111 -11.70 11.50 -9.68
N THR A 112 -10.74 10.72 -9.20
CA THR A 112 -10.32 10.71 -7.79
C THR A 112 -8.85 11.08 -7.68
N PRO A 113 -8.40 11.75 -6.61
CA PRO A 113 -6.97 12.04 -6.44
C PRO A 113 -6.12 10.76 -6.48
N ASP A 114 -4.97 10.81 -7.15
CA ASP A 114 -3.95 9.74 -7.06
C ASP A 114 -3.11 9.98 -5.81
N SER A 115 -3.73 9.75 -4.65
CA SER A 115 -3.14 10.04 -3.35
C SER A 115 -1.90 9.19 -3.07
N LEU A 116 -0.95 9.77 -2.34
CA LEU A 116 0.16 9.02 -1.76
C LEU A 116 -0.36 8.06 -0.69
N LEU A 117 0.21 6.88 -0.68
CA LEU A 117 0.03 5.83 0.30
C LEU A 117 1.37 5.63 1.00
N THR A 118 1.33 5.25 2.27
CA THR A 118 2.51 4.80 2.99
C THR A 118 2.30 3.37 3.48
N ALA A 119 3.36 2.56 3.45
CA ALA A 119 3.43 1.42 4.34
C ALA A 119 3.12 1.92 5.75
N SER A 120 2.24 1.23 6.48
CA SER A 120 1.79 1.71 7.78
C SER A 120 2.93 1.62 8.80
N ASP A 121 3.77 2.65 8.83
CA ASP A 121 5.04 2.74 9.58
C ASP A 121 4.83 3.07 11.05
N ASP A 122 3.80 2.52 11.68
CA ASP A 122 3.67 2.65 13.14
C ASP A 122 4.35 1.46 13.81
N SER A 123 5.69 1.40 13.69
CA SER A 123 6.50 0.57 14.58
C SER A 123 6.47 1.20 15.98
N THR A 124 5.32 1.13 16.64
CA THR A 124 5.19 1.54 18.03
C THR A 124 6.19 0.74 18.85
N GLN A 125 6.99 1.45 19.67
CA GLN A 125 7.86 0.84 20.66
C GLN A 125 6.99 0.05 21.65
N SER A 126 6.82 -1.24 21.37
CA SER A 126 6.21 -2.17 22.30
C SER A 126 7.30 -2.69 23.24
N THR A 127 7.15 -2.36 24.52
CA THR A 127 7.93 -2.93 25.64
C THR A 127 7.43 -4.33 26.02
N THR A 128 6.43 -4.87 25.32
CA THR A 128 5.89 -6.21 25.55
C THR A 128 6.99 -7.26 25.35
N PRO A 129 7.13 -8.24 26.26
CA PRO A 129 8.14 -9.29 26.13
C PRO A 129 8.07 -10.01 24.78
N VAL A 130 9.19 -10.02 24.06
CA VAL A 130 9.33 -10.59 22.71
C VAL A 130 9.02 -12.09 22.64
N ALA A 131 8.94 -12.79 23.77
CA ALA A 131 8.78 -14.24 23.83
C ALA A 131 7.60 -14.75 22.98
N THR A 132 6.47 -14.03 22.95
CA THR A 132 5.24 -14.44 22.25
C THR A 132 5.14 -13.97 20.80
N GLY A 133 5.99 -13.04 20.38
CA GLY A 133 6.02 -12.50 19.01
C GLY A 133 6.88 -13.31 18.04
N THR A 134 7.54 -14.38 18.50
CA THR A 134 8.32 -15.26 17.62
C THR A 134 7.42 -16.12 16.74
N LEU A 135 7.86 -16.46 15.52
CA LEU A 135 7.04 -17.27 14.62
C LEU A 135 6.63 -18.64 15.17
N PRO A 136 7.44 -19.39 15.94
CA PRO A 136 6.96 -20.61 16.60
C PRO A 136 5.76 -20.36 17.53
N GLU A 137 5.78 -19.26 18.29
CA GLU A 137 4.70 -18.91 19.21
C GLU A 137 3.46 -18.41 18.48
N ILE A 138 3.62 -17.62 17.42
CA ILE A 138 2.51 -17.20 16.55
C ILE A 138 1.84 -18.41 15.90
N ARG A 139 2.63 -19.34 15.33
CA ARG A 139 2.08 -20.57 14.74
C ARG A 139 1.32 -21.42 15.74
N ARG A 140 1.85 -21.55 16.97
CA ARG A 140 1.15 -22.22 18.08
C ARG A 140 -0.13 -21.48 18.45
N SER A 141 -0.08 -20.15 18.57
CA SER A 141 -1.23 -19.37 19.04
C SER A 141 -2.38 -19.42 18.04
N ILE A 142 -2.12 -19.38 16.73
CA ILE A 142 -3.16 -19.42 15.69
C ILE A 142 -3.55 -20.84 15.27
N GLY A 143 -2.97 -21.90 15.85
CA GLY A 143 -3.29 -23.29 15.49
C GLY A 143 -2.75 -23.73 14.11
N ALA A 144 -1.64 -23.13 13.63
CA ALA A 144 -1.06 -23.47 12.33
C ALA A 144 -0.34 -24.83 12.34
N ASN A 145 0.23 -25.23 13.48
CA ASN A 145 0.98 -26.49 13.61
C ASN A 145 0.10 -27.72 13.41
N GLU A 146 -1.19 -27.62 13.73
CA GLU A 146 -2.21 -28.63 13.52
C GLU A 146 -2.44 -28.87 12.03
N LEU A 147 -2.52 -27.79 11.23
CA LEU A 147 -2.62 -27.91 9.78
C LEU A 147 -1.34 -28.47 9.15
N TRP A 148 -0.17 -28.14 9.70
CA TRP A 148 1.09 -28.73 9.24
C TRP A 148 1.15 -30.22 9.51
N SER A 149 0.66 -30.66 10.67
CA SER A 149 0.55 -32.08 11.03
C SER A 149 -0.38 -32.82 10.06
N ASP A 150 -1.37 -32.10 9.52
CA ASP A 150 -2.28 -32.57 8.47
C ASP A 150 -1.71 -32.44 7.03
N GLY A 151 -0.43 -32.10 6.89
CA GLY A 151 0.31 -31.98 5.62
C GLY A 151 0.15 -30.64 4.89
N ALA A 152 -0.57 -29.67 5.46
CA ALA A 152 -0.76 -28.36 4.86
C ALA A 152 0.39 -27.43 5.25
N THR A 153 1.24 -27.09 4.28
CA THR A 153 2.41 -26.23 4.50
C THR A 153 2.44 -25.01 3.58
N GLY A 154 1.37 -24.77 2.80
CA GLY A 154 1.33 -23.75 1.75
C GLY A 154 1.92 -24.19 0.41
N LYS A 155 2.31 -25.46 0.28
CA LYS A 155 2.92 -25.98 -0.96
C LYS A 155 1.96 -25.81 -2.14
N GLY A 156 2.47 -25.29 -3.25
CA GLY A 156 1.68 -25.05 -4.48
C GLY A 156 0.81 -23.80 -4.45
N VAL A 157 0.89 -23.00 -3.38
CA VAL A 157 0.18 -21.73 -3.26
C VAL A 157 1.16 -20.57 -3.45
N GLY A 158 0.89 -19.74 -4.45
CA GLY A 158 1.52 -18.43 -4.61
C GLY A 158 0.83 -17.38 -3.76
N VAL A 159 1.62 -16.64 -2.98
CA VAL A 159 1.17 -15.46 -2.25
C VAL A 159 1.78 -14.23 -2.93
N ALA A 160 0.96 -13.47 -3.65
CA ALA A 160 1.36 -12.17 -4.16
C ALA A 160 1.55 -11.21 -2.98
N LEU A 161 2.70 -10.55 -2.96
CA LEU A 161 3.06 -9.55 -1.98
C LEU A 161 3.33 -8.25 -2.73
N ILE A 162 2.33 -7.37 -2.71
CA ILE A 162 2.50 -5.99 -3.13
C ILE A 162 3.04 -5.26 -1.92
N ASP A 163 4.31 -4.83 -1.97
CA ASP A 163 5.02 -4.19 -0.86
C ASP A 163 6.23 -3.34 -1.33
N THR A 164 7.18 -3.04 -0.45
CA THR A 164 8.43 -2.29 -0.73
C THR A 164 9.47 -3.09 -1.53
N GLY A 165 9.18 -4.35 -1.83
CA GLY A 165 10.09 -5.31 -2.45
C GLY A 165 10.44 -6.47 -1.50
N VAL A 166 11.18 -7.46 -2.01
CA VAL A 166 11.71 -8.58 -1.20
C VAL A 166 13.14 -8.87 -1.62
N VAL A 167 14.05 -8.96 -0.65
CA VAL A 167 15.43 -9.39 -0.90
C VAL A 167 15.66 -10.86 -0.49
N PRO A 168 16.54 -11.60 -1.20
CA PRO A 168 16.86 -12.99 -0.91
C PRO A 168 17.82 -13.10 0.28
N VAL A 169 17.39 -12.67 1.47
CA VAL A 169 18.11 -12.94 2.73
C VAL A 169 17.99 -14.42 3.09
N PRO A 170 18.90 -15.00 3.90
CA PRO A 170 18.82 -16.42 4.16
C PRO A 170 17.51 -16.79 4.88
N GLY A 171 16.82 -17.78 4.31
CA GLY A 171 15.43 -18.10 4.63
C GLY A 171 14.41 -17.69 3.56
N LEU A 172 14.80 -16.80 2.64
CA LEU A 172 14.08 -16.39 1.43
C LEU A 172 14.90 -16.59 0.14
N ASP A 173 16.18 -16.95 0.29
CA ASP A 173 17.19 -17.12 -0.76
C ASP A 173 17.13 -18.46 -1.51
N THR A 174 16.30 -19.40 -1.05
CA THR A 174 16.13 -20.68 -1.74
C THR A 174 15.48 -20.46 -3.12
N PRO A 175 16.01 -21.05 -4.21
CA PRO A 175 15.39 -20.93 -5.54
C PRO A 175 13.90 -21.29 -5.55
N GLY A 176 13.07 -20.45 -6.16
CA GLY A 176 11.62 -20.63 -6.22
C GLY A 176 10.85 -20.25 -4.95
N LYS A 177 11.54 -19.79 -3.89
CA LYS A 177 10.90 -19.24 -2.68
C LYS A 177 10.32 -17.85 -2.95
N VAL A 178 11.09 -17.00 -3.63
CA VAL A 178 10.66 -15.67 -4.08
C VAL A 178 10.73 -15.64 -5.60
N LEU A 179 9.63 -15.27 -6.23
CA LEU A 179 9.53 -14.98 -7.66
C LEU A 179 9.36 -13.47 -7.80
N ASN A 180 10.32 -12.80 -8.43
CA ASN A 180 10.25 -11.35 -8.64
C ASN A 180 9.36 -11.06 -9.86
N GLY A 181 8.26 -10.36 -9.64
CA GLY A 181 7.46 -9.73 -10.69
C GLY A 181 7.97 -8.31 -11.00
N PRO A 182 7.16 -7.49 -11.68
CA PRO A 182 7.56 -6.12 -12.04
C PRO A 182 7.72 -5.20 -10.83
N ASP A 183 8.54 -4.16 -11.01
CA ASP A 183 8.69 -3.03 -10.10
C ASP A 183 7.87 -1.83 -10.63
N PHE A 184 6.80 -1.51 -9.93
CA PHE A 184 5.87 -0.41 -10.22
C PHE A 184 6.21 0.86 -9.45
N SER A 185 7.22 0.83 -8.58
CA SER A 185 7.59 1.93 -7.70
C SER A 185 8.24 3.09 -8.45
N MET A 186 8.35 4.22 -7.78
CA MET A 186 9.09 5.38 -8.28
C MET A 186 10.61 5.16 -8.34
N GLU A 187 11.12 4.02 -7.84
CA GLU A 187 12.52 3.62 -7.87
C GLU A 187 12.88 2.78 -9.11
N THR A 188 11.89 2.36 -9.92
CA THR A 188 12.07 1.44 -11.05
C THR A 188 13.06 1.95 -12.11
N ASP A 189 13.14 3.27 -12.32
CA ASP A 189 14.06 3.89 -13.27
C ASP A 189 15.50 4.03 -12.74
N ASN A 190 15.72 3.78 -11.45
CA ASN A 190 17.06 3.79 -10.86
C ASN A 190 17.62 2.36 -10.80
N PRO A 191 18.61 1.99 -11.63
CA PRO A 191 19.14 0.63 -11.66
C PRO A 191 19.81 0.18 -10.36
N GLU A 192 20.16 1.11 -9.46
CA GLU A 192 20.73 0.79 -8.15
C GLU A 192 19.65 0.44 -7.10
N LEU A 193 18.38 0.78 -7.36
CA LEU A 193 17.26 0.60 -6.42
C LEU A 193 16.17 -0.33 -6.99
N ALA A 194 16.07 -0.43 -8.31
CA ALA A 194 15.05 -1.20 -9.00
C ALA A 194 15.06 -2.67 -8.58
N GLY A 195 13.88 -3.19 -8.24
CA GLY A 195 13.69 -4.57 -7.80
C GLY A 195 14.26 -4.90 -6.41
N LEU A 196 14.83 -3.93 -5.69
CA LEU A 196 15.33 -4.12 -4.32
C LEU A 196 14.27 -3.75 -3.29
N ASP A 197 14.32 -4.41 -2.13
CA ASP A 197 13.63 -3.92 -0.94
C ASP A 197 14.49 -2.85 -0.25
N THR A 198 14.25 -1.59 -0.58
CA THR A 198 14.99 -0.44 -0.02
C THR A 198 14.46 -0.04 1.37
N ALA A 199 13.21 -0.39 1.69
CA ALA A 199 12.60 -0.09 2.99
C ALA A 199 12.87 -1.18 4.03
N GLY A 200 12.73 -2.45 3.66
CA GLY A 200 12.80 -3.63 4.53
C GLY A 200 11.46 -4.21 4.97
N HIS A 201 10.36 -3.48 4.74
CA HIS A 201 9.02 -3.89 5.17
C HIS A 201 8.54 -5.14 4.42
N GLY A 202 8.65 -5.17 3.10
CA GLY A 202 8.24 -6.31 2.28
C GLY A 202 9.02 -7.59 2.58
N THR A 203 10.34 -7.51 2.80
CA THR A 203 11.14 -8.67 3.22
C THR A 203 10.67 -9.20 4.58
N HIS A 204 10.34 -8.31 5.51
CA HIS A 204 9.78 -8.69 6.81
C HIS A 204 8.42 -9.39 6.65
N MET A 205 7.51 -8.85 5.82
CA MET A 205 6.21 -9.48 5.51
C MET A 205 6.36 -10.86 4.86
N ALA A 206 7.20 -10.97 3.82
CA ALA A 206 7.49 -12.22 3.11
C ALA A 206 8.00 -13.32 4.06
N SER A 207 8.82 -12.93 5.04
CA SER A 207 9.36 -13.85 6.03
C SER A 207 8.30 -14.43 6.98
N ILE A 208 7.35 -13.59 7.43
CA ILE A 208 6.22 -14.00 8.27
C ILE A 208 5.32 -14.98 7.50
N ILE A 209 5.07 -14.69 6.22
CA ILE A 209 4.23 -15.53 5.36
C ILE A 209 4.90 -16.87 5.08
N ALA A 210 6.11 -16.88 4.50
CA ALA A 210 6.67 -18.07 3.88
C ALA A 210 8.18 -18.32 4.13
N GLY A 211 8.80 -17.53 5.00
CA GLY A 211 10.22 -17.69 5.33
C GLY A 211 10.55 -19.09 5.84
N ARG A 212 11.71 -19.62 5.47
CA ARG A 212 12.14 -20.97 5.85
C ARG A 212 13.65 -21.05 5.95
N ASP A 213 14.16 -21.00 7.17
CA ASP A 213 15.58 -21.17 7.48
C ASP A 213 15.75 -22.27 8.54
N ALA A 214 16.28 -23.42 8.12
CA ALA A 214 16.53 -24.54 9.04
C ALA A 214 17.70 -24.30 10.00
N ALA A 215 18.64 -23.40 9.65
CA ALA A 215 19.85 -23.12 10.42
C ALA A 215 19.64 -22.00 11.44
N ALA A 216 18.66 -21.11 11.21
CA ALA A 216 18.35 -20.03 12.14
C ALA A 216 17.35 -20.51 13.22
N SER A 217 17.69 -20.36 14.50
CA SER A 217 16.76 -20.63 15.60
C SER A 217 16.47 -19.36 16.39
N PRO A 218 15.30 -18.73 16.19
CA PRO A 218 14.82 -17.64 17.04
C PRO A 218 14.93 -18.02 18.50
N ARG A 219 15.74 -17.25 19.24
CA ARG A 219 15.92 -17.38 20.70
C ARG A 219 16.25 -18.80 21.18
N ASN A 220 17.01 -19.56 20.39
CA ASN A 220 17.38 -20.96 20.69
C ASN A 220 16.17 -21.87 20.96
N SER A 221 15.06 -21.65 20.26
CA SER A 221 13.86 -22.49 20.35
C SER A 221 14.06 -23.95 19.93
N GLY A 222 15.21 -24.29 19.32
CA GLY A 222 15.55 -25.65 18.89
C GLY A 222 14.87 -26.08 17.58
N SER A 223 13.97 -25.25 17.05
CA SER A 223 13.38 -25.38 15.71
C SER A 223 13.90 -24.27 14.79
N GLY A 224 14.11 -24.58 13.51
CA GLY A 224 14.43 -23.59 12.49
C GLY A 224 13.36 -22.48 12.38
N TYR A 225 13.73 -21.33 11.82
CA TYR A 225 12.81 -20.24 11.51
C TYR A 225 11.86 -20.68 10.39
N MET A 226 10.56 -20.59 10.66
CA MET A 226 9.52 -20.97 9.71
C MET A 226 8.37 -19.98 9.80
N GLY A 227 8.06 -19.35 8.65
CA GLY A 227 6.84 -18.63 8.32
C GLY A 227 5.58 -19.42 8.63
N VAL A 228 4.41 -18.79 8.56
CA VAL A 228 3.13 -19.48 8.77
C VAL A 228 2.89 -20.55 7.69
N ALA A 229 3.24 -20.26 6.43
CA ALA A 229 3.14 -21.15 5.27
C ALA A 229 4.53 -21.37 4.63
N PRO A 230 5.43 -22.14 5.26
CA PRO A 230 6.85 -22.17 4.92
C PRO A 230 7.17 -22.82 3.56
N ASN A 231 6.19 -23.45 2.89
CA ASN A 231 6.33 -23.99 1.54
C ASN A 231 5.49 -23.24 0.49
N ALA A 232 4.85 -22.12 0.87
CA ALA A 232 4.32 -21.19 -0.11
C ALA A 232 5.46 -20.48 -0.86
N THR A 233 5.12 -20.00 -2.05
CA THR A 233 6.00 -19.18 -2.89
C THR A 233 5.53 -17.73 -2.81
N ILE A 234 6.44 -16.80 -2.53
CA ILE A 234 6.17 -15.36 -2.57
C ILE A 234 6.31 -14.88 -4.01
N VAL A 235 5.30 -14.18 -4.51
CA VAL A 235 5.39 -13.43 -5.77
C VAL A 235 5.54 -11.95 -5.39
N ASN A 236 6.77 -11.44 -5.50
CA ASN A 236 7.15 -10.10 -5.08
C ASN A 236 6.76 -9.07 -6.16
N LEU A 237 5.92 -8.10 -5.80
CA LEU A 237 5.56 -6.95 -6.63
C LEU A 237 5.91 -5.68 -5.85
N LYS A 238 6.98 -5.01 -6.29
CA LYS A 238 7.45 -3.79 -5.63
C LYS A 238 6.61 -2.61 -6.10
N VAL A 239 6.05 -1.85 -5.16
CA VAL A 239 5.28 -0.62 -5.44
C VAL A 239 5.81 0.59 -4.67
N ALA A 240 6.46 0.35 -3.53
CA ALA A 240 6.86 1.40 -2.61
C ALA A 240 8.37 1.67 -2.60
N THR A 241 8.72 2.92 -2.29
CA THR A 241 10.08 3.43 -2.14
C THR A 241 10.66 3.15 -0.75
N ALA A 242 11.92 3.55 -0.51
CA ALA A 242 12.64 3.30 0.73
C ALA A 242 11.91 3.78 2.00
N ASP A 243 11.19 4.90 1.92
CA ASP A 243 10.37 5.49 2.99
C ASP A 243 8.94 4.92 3.03
N GLY A 244 8.66 3.84 2.30
CA GLY A 244 7.35 3.22 2.26
C GLY A 244 6.32 3.93 1.38
N THR A 245 6.69 5.01 0.70
CA THR A 245 5.77 5.81 -0.13
C THR A 245 5.42 5.11 -1.45
N THR A 246 4.14 5.10 -1.82
CA THR A 246 3.61 4.64 -3.12
C THR A 246 2.40 5.48 -3.54
N THR A 247 1.85 5.25 -4.73
CA THR A 247 0.58 5.88 -5.19
C THR A 247 -0.52 4.83 -5.29
N VAL A 248 -1.78 5.29 -5.25
CA VAL A 248 -2.94 4.42 -5.52
C VAL A 248 -2.83 3.79 -6.91
N SER A 249 -2.43 4.57 -7.91
CA SER A 249 -2.25 4.10 -9.28
C SER A 249 -1.21 2.97 -9.41
N ALA A 250 -0.07 3.05 -8.71
CA ALA A 250 0.96 2.02 -8.74
C ALA A 250 0.45 0.70 -8.13
N VAL A 251 -0.32 0.77 -7.05
CA VAL A 251 -0.94 -0.42 -6.44
C VAL A 251 -1.98 -1.01 -7.39
N ILE A 252 -2.85 -0.19 -7.98
CA ILE A 252 -3.88 -0.67 -8.92
C ILE A 252 -3.26 -1.37 -10.14
N ASP A 253 -2.17 -0.84 -10.68
CA ASP A 253 -1.45 -1.47 -11.80
C ASP A 253 -0.86 -2.83 -11.41
N ALA A 254 -0.25 -2.92 -10.21
CA ALA A 254 0.21 -4.19 -9.66
C ALA A 254 -0.94 -5.21 -9.46
N LEU A 255 -2.14 -4.76 -9.07
CA LEU A 255 -3.33 -5.61 -8.99
C LEU A 255 -3.77 -6.11 -10.37
N GLY A 256 -3.71 -5.26 -11.39
CA GLY A 256 -3.96 -5.64 -12.79
C GLY A 256 -3.02 -6.75 -13.25
N TRP A 257 -1.73 -6.60 -12.97
CA TRP A 257 -0.74 -7.61 -13.30
C TRP A 257 -1.04 -8.98 -12.66
N ILE A 258 -1.54 -9.01 -11.41
CA ILE A 258 -1.92 -10.27 -10.75
C ILE A 258 -3.04 -11.00 -11.50
N VAL A 259 -4.08 -10.26 -11.93
CA VAL A 259 -5.21 -10.86 -12.66
C VAL A 259 -4.76 -11.43 -14.00
N GLU A 260 -3.86 -10.72 -14.69
CA GLU A 260 -3.28 -11.16 -15.97
C GLU A 260 -2.31 -12.35 -15.80
N ASN A 261 -1.62 -12.43 -14.65
CA ASN A 261 -0.56 -13.40 -14.37
C ASN A 261 -0.92 -14.37 -13.24
N HIS A 262 -2.19 -14.80 -13.20
CA HIS A 262 -2.73 -15.68 -12.16
C HIS A 262 -1.90 -16.98 -11.98
N THR A 263 -1.18 -17.42 -13.02
CA THR A 263 -0.09 -18.39 -12.89
C THR A 263 1.20 -17.76 -13.42
N TYR A 264 2.17 -17.57 -12.54
CA TYR A 264 3.45 -16.95 -12.84
C TYR A 264 4.60 -17.90 -12.51
N SER A 265 5.49 -18.15 -13.48
CA SER A 265 6.65 -19.05 -13.34
C SER A 265 6.28 -20.43 -12.73
N GLY A 266 5.16 -21.01 -13.16
CA GLY A 266 4.68 -22.31 -12.69
C GLY A 266 3.99 -22.32 -11.32
N THR A 267 3.80 -21.15 -10.69
CA THR A 267 3.11 -20.98 -9.40
C THR A 267 1.77 -20.29 -9.60
N THR A 268 0.69 -20.85 -9.06
CA THR A 268 -0.63 -20.22 -9.08
C THR A 268 -0.79 -19.25 -7.91
N ILE A 269 -1.01 -17.98 -8.21
CA ILE A 269 -1.33 -16.96 -7.21
C ILE A 269 -2.74 -17.24 -6.69
N ARG A 270 -2.89 -17.40 -5.38
CA ARG A 270 -4.18 -17.65 -4.73
C ARG A 270 -4.44 -16.71 -3.56
N VAL A 271 -3.40 -16.06 -3.04
CA VAL A 271 -3.50 -15.11 -1.93
C VAL A 271 -2.79 -13.83 -2.35
N LEU A 272 -3.37 -12.69 -2.01
CA LEU A 272 -2.75 -11.37 -2.11
C LEU A 272 -2.66 -10.77 -0.71
N ASN A 273 -1.45 -10.39 -0.31
CA ASN A 273 -1.17 -9.63 0.90
C ASN A 273 -1.04 -8.13 0.57
N LEU A 274 -1.91 -7.30 1.15
CA LEU A 274 -1.86 -5.84 1.08
C LEU A 274 -1.67 -5.25 2.48
N ALA A 275 -0.41 -4.98 2.84
CA ALA A 275 -0.02 -4.41 4.13
C ALA A 275 0.18 -2.88 4.06
N PHE A 276 -0.69 -2.19 3.32
CA PHE A 276 -0.70 -0.74 3.13
C PHE A 276 -2.03 -0.16 3.58
N ALA A 277 -2.04 1.15 3.83
CA ALA A 277 -3.24 1.90 4.16
C ALA A 277 -3.36 3.14 3.25
N ALA A 278 -4.51 3.30 2.59
CA ALA A 278 -4.91 4.59 2.03
C ALA A 278 -5.90 5.31 2.94
N ASP A 279 -6.03 6.62 2.68
CA ASP A 279 -7.08 7.45 3.25
C ASP A 279 -8.48 6.85 2.99
N PRO A 280 -9.27 6.59 4.05
CA PRO A 280 -10.62 6.05 3.92
C PRO A 280 -11.70 7.11 3.69
N SER A 281 -11.34 8.31 3.22
CA SER A 281 -12.28 9.41 2.95
C SER A 281 -13.26 9.14 1.80
N ILE A 282 -12.92 8.21 0.90
CA ILE A 282 -13.79 7.80 -0.22
C ILE A 282 -14.60 6.56 0.23
N PRO A 283 -15.95 6.57 0.10
CA PRO A 283 -16.75 5.38 0.32
C PRO A 283 -16.32 4.22 -0.60
N TYR A 284 -16.32 2.98 -0.09
CA TYR A 284 -15.79 1.83 -0.84
C TYR A 284 -16.36 1.68 -2.24
N GLY A 285 -17.68 1.88 -2.38
CA GLY A 285 -18.35 1.77 -3.67
C GLY A 285 -17.90 2.77 -4.73
N LEU A 286 -17.11 3.79 -4.35
CA LEU A 286 -16.55 4.83 -5.21
C LEU A 286 -15.00 4.77 -5.29
N ASP A 287 -14.35 3.96 -4.46
CA ASP A 287 -12.89 3.92 -4.41
C ASP A 287 -12.34 3.05 -5.55
N PRO A 288 -11.48 3.61 -6.44
CA PRO A 288 -10.85 2.84 -7.51
C PRO A 288 -10.01 1.66 -7.00
N LEU A 289 -9.36 1.79 -5.84
CA LEU A 289 -8.58 0.73 -5.22
C LEU A 289 -9.48 -0.38 -4.67
N ALA A 290 -10.60 -0.03 -4.03
CA ALA A 290 -11.61 -0.99 -3.58
C ALA A 290 -12.15 -1.81 -4.77
N PHE A 291 -12.51 -1.14 -5.85
CA PHE A 291 -12.94 -1.83 -7.08
C PHE A 291 -11.85 -2.75 -7.66
N ALA A 292 -10.60 -2.31 -7.69
CA ALA A 292 -9.49 -3.12 -8.20
C ALA A 292 -9.28 -4.39 -7.36
N VAL A 293 -9.37 -4.31 -6.02
CA VAL A 293 -9.24 -5.50 -5.17
C VAL A 293 -10.44 -6.44 -5.29
N GLU A 294 -11.63 -5.94 -5.57
CA GLU A 294 -12.78 -6.79 -5.89
C GLU A 294 -12.55 -7.58 -7.18
N GLN A 295 -11.95 -6.97 -8.22
CA GLN A 295 -11.61 -7.70 -9.45
C GLN A 295 -10.59 -8.83 -9.18
N VAL A 296 -9.59 -8.57 -8.33
CA VAL A 296 -8.66 -9.61 -7.85
C VAL A 296 -9.41 -10.70 -7.08
N TRP A 297 -10.33 -10.33 -6.18
CA TRP A 297 -11.16 -11.26 -5.42
C TRP A 297 -11.97 -12.19 -6.33
N PHE A 298 -12.67 -11.63 -7.33
CA PHE A 298 -13.49 -12.39 -8.27
C PHE A 298 -12.68 -13.25 -9.24
N SER A 299 -11.40 -12.96 -9.43
CA SER A 299 -10.49 -13.84 -10.18
C SER A 299 -10.15 -15.15 -9.44
N GLY A 300 -10.51 -15.26 -8.14
CA GLY A 300 -10.24 -16.43 -7.30
C GLY A 300 -9.06 -16.28 -6.34
N VAL A 301 -8.49 -15.07 -6.26
CA VAL A 301 -7.39 -14.72 -5.35
C VAL A 301 -7.97 -14.10 -4.07
N ALA A 302 -7.66 -14.68 -2.91
CA ALA A 302 -8.08 -14.10 -1.63
C ALA A 302 -7.23 -12.88 -1.30
N VAL A 303 -7.88 -11.72 -1.19
CA VAL A 303 -7.23 -10.47 -0.79
C VAL A 303 -7.28 -10.32 0.74
N VAL A 304 -6.12 -10.14 1.35
CA VAL A 304 -5.93 -9.93 2.79
C VAL A 304 -5.36 -8.53 2.99
N ALA A 305 -6.08 -7.67 3.70
CA ALA A 305 -5.76 -6.25 3.81
C ALA A 305 -5.71 -5.78 5.27
N ALA A 306 -4.74 -4.92 5.59
CA ALA A 306 -4.52 -4.36 6.92
C ALA A 306 -5.60 -3.32 7.29
N ALA A 307 -6.21 -3.46 8.46
CA ALA A 307 -7.25 -2.52 8.92
C ALA A 307 -6.73 -1.08 9.16
N GLY A 308 -5.41 -0.93 9.36
CA GLY A 308 -4.73 0.33 9.65
C GLY A 308 -4.29 0.46 11.11
N ASN A 309 -3.45 1.48 11.37
CA ASN A 309 -2.80 1.70 12.66
C ASN A 309 -3.26 2.99 13.38
N ALA A 310 -4.47 3.49 13.12
CA ALA A 310 -4.98 4.74 13.70
C ALA A 310 -5.66 4.57 15.07
N GLY A 311 -5.60 3.36 15.64
CA GLY A 311 -6.11 3.02 16.96
C GLY A 311 -7.63 3.02 17.10
N ALA A 312 -8.09 2.86 18.35
CA ALA A 312 -9.51 2.71 18.67
C ALA A 312 -10.36 3.97 18.41
N THR A 313 -9.74 5.13 18.22
CA THR A 313 -10.42 6.39 17.89
C THR A 313 -10.65 6.58 16.39
N ALA A 314 -10.11 5.69 15.55
CA ALA A 314 -10.39 5.71 14.12
C ALA A 314 -11.91 5.58 13.86
N THR A 315 -12.42 6.37 12.92
CA THR A 315 -13.83 6.34 12.53
C THR A 315 -14.12 5.32 11.42
N SER A 316 -13.07 4.81 10.77
CA SER A 316 -13.09 3.79 9.73
C SER A 316 -11.75 3.07 9.63
N MET A 317 -11.78 1.87 9.03
CA MET A 317 -10.57 1.17 8.61
C MET A 317 -9.99 1.82 7.35
N ALA A 318 -8.69 1.62 7.10
CA ALA A 318 -8.03 2.11 5.90
C ALA A 318 -8.58 1.47 4.61
N SER A 319 -8.40 2.15 3.47
CA SER A 319 -8.56 1.49 2.17
C SER A 319 -7.37 0.56 1.91
N PRO A 320 -7.57 -0.62 1.29
CA PRO A 320 -8.84 -1.21 0.86
C PRO A 320 -9.49 -2.13 1.91
N ALA A 321 -9.02 -2.15 3.15
CA ALA A 321 -9.51 -3.06 4.18
C ALA A 321 -10.95 -2.78 4.64
N TYR A 322 -11.49 -1.58 4.37
CA TYR A 322 -12.91 -1.31 4.55
C TYR A 322 -13.78 -2.02 3.50
N ASP A 323 -13.22 -2.56 2.41
CA ASP A 323 -14.02 -3.26 1.41
C ASP A 323 -14.65 -4.53 2.04
N PRO A 324 -15.95 -4.80 1.82
CA PRO A 324 -16.63 -5.90 2.48
C PRO A 324 -16.33 -7.27 1.84
N TYR A 325 -15.77 -7.35 0.63
CA TYR A 325 -15.34 -8.62 0.04
C TYR A 325 -14.04 -9.11 0.67
N VAL A 326 -13.04 -8.24 0.80
CA VAL A 326 -11.68 -8.61 1.25
C VAL A 326 -11.63 -9.10 2.70
N ILE A 327 -10.58 -9.84 3.06
CA ILE A 327 -10.32 -10.24 4.45
C ILE A 327 -9.63 -9.08 5.15
N SER A 328 -10.37 -8.35 5.99
CA SER A 328 -9.83 -7.22 6.75
C SER A 328 -9.26 -7.67 8.08
N VAL A 329 -8.01 -7.30 8.36
CA VAL A 329 -7.23 -7.83 9.47
C VAL A 329 -6.82 -6.73 10.45
N GLY A 330 -7.33 -6.82 11.67
CA GLY A 330 -6.83 -6.04 12.81
C GLY A 330 -5.73 -6.78 13.57
N ALA A 331 -5.11 -6.11 14.54
CA ALA A 331 -4.01 -6.64 15.33
C ALA A 331 -4.45 -6.99 16.76
N SER A 332 -4.01 -8.16 17.24
CA SER A 332 -4.10 -8.54 18.66
C SER A 332 -2.74 -8.43 19.34
N ASP A 333 -2.76 -8.08 20.62
CA ASP A 333 -1.62 -8.13 21.52
C ASP A 333 -1.77 -9.32 22.48
N PRO A 334 -0.86 -10.32 22.45
CA PRO A 334 -0.84 -11.41 23.42
C PRO A 334 -0.31 -11.00 24.80
N VAL A 335 0.00 -9.71 25.02
CA VAL A 335 0.45 -9.12 26.28
C VAL A 335 1.63 -9.86 26.94
N GLY A 336 2.44 -10.52 26.12
CA GLY A 336 3.60 -11.29 26.55
C GLY A 336 3.27 -12.67 27.16
N THR A 337 2.02 -13.13 27.12
CA THR A 337 1.63 -14.46 27.63
C THR A 337 1.24 -15.44 26.52
N ARG A 338 1.37 -16.74 26.83
CA ARG A 338 1.02 -17.82 25.90
C ARG A 338 -0.48 -18.13 25.87
N SER A 339 -1.20 -17.68 26.90
CA SER A 339 -2.63 -17.91 27.04
C SER A 339 -3.36 -16.90 26.18
N SER A 340 -4.48 -17.30 25.57
CA SER A 340 -5.32 -16.38 24.81
C SER A 340 -6.44 -15.76 25.67
N SER A 341 -6.41 -15.97 26.98
CA SER A 341 -7.45 -15.51 27.91
C SER A 341 -7.35 -14.01 28.23
N ASP A 342 -6.15 -13.48 28.08
CA ASP A 342 -5.72 -12.12 28.41
C ASP A 342 -5.26 -11.35 27.16
N ASP A 343 -5.33 -11.97 25.97
CA ASP A 343 -5.15 -11.28 24.69
C ASP A 343 -6.06 -10.05 24.63
N VAL A 344 -5.53 -8.94 24.13
CA VAL A 344 -6.30 -7.70 23.88
C VAL A 344 -6.19 -7.28 22.42
N VAL A 345 -7.08 -6.38 21.98
CA VAL A 345 -6.87 -5.71 20.70
C VAL A 345 -5.67 -4.77 20.85
N ALA A 346 -4.72 -4.81 19.93
CA ALA A 346 -3.56 -3.94 19.97
C ALA A 346 -4.00 -2.46 19.93
N SER A 347 -3.39 -1.61 20.74
CA SER A 347 -3.83 -0.22 20.92
C SER A 347 -3.82 0.61 19.62
N PHE A 348 -2.89 0.30 18.71
CA PHE A 348 -2.78 0.94 17.40
C PHE A 348 -3.78 0.38 16.38
N SER A 349 -4.40 -0.78 16.60
CA SER A 349 -5.28 -1.38 15.59
C SER A 349 -6.48 -0.46 15.32
N SER A 350 -6.65 -0.04 14.07
CA SER A 350 -7.76 0.83 13.67
C SER A 350 -9.11 0.18 14.00
N SER A 351 -9.99 0.97 14.61
CA SER A 351 -11.41 0.66 14.70
C SER A 351 -12.10 0.74 13.33
N GLY A 352 -13.15 -0.05 13.16
CA GLY A 352 -14.11 0.15 12.07
C GLY A 352 -15.16 1.21 12.37
N SER A 353 -16.19 1.21 11.53
CA SER A 353 -17.46 1.91 11.72
C SER A 353 -18.56 0.94 12.19
N ALA A 354 -19.76 1.46 12.45
CA ALA A 354 -20.93 0.64 12.74
C ALA A 354 -21.32 -0.30 11.58
N ILE A 355 -20.89 0.02 10.35
CA ILE A 355 -21.22 -0.74 9.14
C ILE A 355 -20.14 -1.77 8.83
N ARG A 356 -18.87 -1.40 9.05
CA ARG A 356 -17.72 -2.20 8.62
C ARG A 356 -16.54 -2.04 9.55
N PHE A 357 -16.08 -3.16 10.08
CA PHE A 357 -14.99 -3.32 11.04
C PHE A 357 -14.19 -4.58 10.71
N PRO A 358 -13.01 -4.82 11.34
CA PRO A 358 -12.15 -5.93 10.94
C PRO A 358 -12.90 -7.27 10.92
N ASP A 359 -12.58 -8.17 9.99
CA ASP A 359 -13.23 -9.48 9.96
C ASP A 359 -12.69 -10.37 11.07
N VAL A 360 -11.38 -10.33 11.25
CA VAL A 360 -10.60 -11.13 12.19
C VAL A 360 -9.40 -10.33 12.70
N LEU A 361 -8.80 -10.84 13.77
CA LEU A 361 -7.51 -10.38 14.28
C LEU A 361 -6.44 -11.46 14.08
N ALA A 362 -5.19 -11.04 14.06
CA ALA A 362 -4.04 -11.92 14.24
C ALA A 362 -2.97 -11.24 15.11
N PRO A 363 -2.01 -12.00 15.66
CA PRO A 363 -0.90 -11.41 16.41
C PRO A 363 -0.15 -10.37 15.58
N GLY A 364 -0.08 -9.14 16.11
CA GLY A 364 0.52 -8.00 15.41
C GLY A 364 1.48 -7.17 16.25
N VAL A 365 1.74 -7.55 17.49
CA VAL A 365 2.63 -6.81 18.41
C VAL A 365 3.95 -7.54 18.56
N SER A 366 5.07 -6.82 18.37
CA SER A 366 6.43 -7.35 18.56
C SER A 366 6.71 -8.62 17.73
N VAL A 367 6.17 -8.71 16.52
CA VAL A 367 6.33 -9.88 15.63
C VAL A 367 7.74 -9.91 15.06
N GLU A 368 8.41 -11.05 15.23
CA GLU A 368 9.77 -11.28 14.75
C GLU A 368 9.76 -11.87 13.33
N GLY A 369 10.44 -11.18 12.41
CA GLY A 369 10.62 -11.57 11.02
C GLY A 369 12.10 -11.58 10.62
N LEU A 370 12.40 -12.02 9.40
CA LEU A 370 13.74 -11.87 8.83
C LEU A 370 14.05 -10.40 8.61
N ARG A 371 15.32 -10.04 8.84
CA ARG A 371 15.85 -8.69 8.70
C ARG A 371 16.37 -8.47 7.29
N ASN A 372 16.21 -7.25 6.78
CA ASN A 372 16.92 -6.73 5.62
C ASN A 372 18.01 -5.74 6.09
N PRO A 373 19.28 -6.16 6.21
CA PRO A 373 20.34 -5.31 6.75
C PRO A 373 20.60 -4.07 5.88
N GLY A 374 20.65 -2.89 6.49
CA GLY A 374 20.95 -1.63 5.80
C GLY A 374 19.76 -0.98 5.09
N SER A 375 18.57 -1.58 5.17
CA SER A 375 17.35 -0.95 4.67
C SER A 375 16.93 0.27 5.51
N PHE A 376 16.00 1.06 5.00
CA PHE A 376 15.53 2.28 5.68
C PHE A 376 15.03 2.00 7.12
N ILE A 377 14.12 1.03 7.29
CA ILE A 377 13.58 0.64 8.60
C ILE A 377 14.68 0.05 9.49
N ASP A 378 15.59 -0.73 8.92
CA ASP A 378 16.71 -1.27 9.68
C ASP A 378 17.59 -0.16 10.26
N TRP A 379 17.85 0.90 9.50
CA TRP A 379 18.61 2.07 9.95
C TRP A 379 17.85 2.92 10.96
N LEU A 380 16.56 3.20 10.69
CA LEU A 380 15.75 4.12 11.47
C LEU A 380 15.37 3.57 12.86
N TYR A 381 15.22 2.24 12.97
CA TYR A 381 14.77 1.57 14.20
C TYR A 381 15.76 0.47 14.63
N PRO A 382 16.99 0.84 15.06
CA PRO A 382 17.98 -0.14 15.49
C PRO A 382 17.53 -1.00 16.69
N GLU A 383 16.60 -0.52 17.50
CA GLU A 383 15.97 -1.27 18.61
C GLU A 383 15.05 -2.41 18.15
N GLY A 384 14.62 -2.39 16.88
CA GLY A 384 13.87 -3.46 16.26
C GLY A 384 14.75 -4.66 15.89
N ARG A 385 16.07 -4.48 15.81
CA ARG A 385 17.01 -5.53 15.43
C ARG A 385 17.11 -6.60 16.52
N VAL A 386 17.00 -7.87 16.12
CA VAL A 386 17.14 -9.03 17.00
C VAL A 386 18.30 -9.88 16.49
N GLY A 387 19.48 -9.65 17.07
CA GLY A 387 20.74 -10.18 16.53
C GLY A 387 20.98 -9.71 15.10
N ASP A 388 21.71 -10.49 14.33
CA ASP A 388 22.05 -10.12 12.94
C ASP A 388 20.98 -10.52 11.93
N ARG A 389 20.07 -11.43 12.33
CA ARG A 389 19.20 -12.20 11.43
C ARG A 389 17.76 -11.75 11.40
N PHE A 390 17.29 -11.12 12.47
CA PHE A 390 15.87 -10.86 12.67
C PHE A 390 15.59 -9.40 12.97
N PHE A 391 14.36 -9.01 12.67
CA PHE A 391 13.83 -7.69 12.92
C PHE A 391 12.44 -7.83 13.53
N ARG A 392 12.10 -6.95 14.46
CA ARG A 392 10.84 -6.95 15.19
C ARG A 392 10.02 -5.73 14.82
N GLY A 393 8.78 -5.97 14.40
CA GLY A 393 7.81 -4.93 14.06
C GLY A 393 6.49 -5.11 14.79
N SER A 394 5.71 -4.02 14.88
CA SER A 394 4.34 -4.04 15.36
C SER A 394 3.46 -3.35 14.32
N GLY A 395 2.25 -3.88 14.08
CA GLY A 395 1.33 -3.32 13.09
C GLY A 395 0.26 -4.30 12.63
N THR A 396 -0.78 -3.74 12.01
CA THR A 396 -1.77 -4.53 11.26
C THR A 396 -1.16 -5.16 10.01
N SER A 397 -0.02 -4.64 9.51
CA SER A 397 0.81 -5.27 8.47
C SER A 397 1.26 -6.68 8.85
N GLN A 398 1.87 -6.85 10.03
CA GLN A 398 2.33 -8.15 10.54
C GLN A 398 1.15 -9.12 10.71
N SER A 399 0.03 -8.61 11.21
CA SER A 399 -1.21 -9.40 11.35
C SER A 399 -1.72 -9.89 9.99
N THR A 400 -1.69 -9.01 8.98
CA THR A 400 -2.07 -9.31 7.59
C THR A 400 -1.17 -10.40 7.01
N ALA A 401 0.15 -10.31 7.21
CA ALA A 401 1.09 -11.35 6.79
C ALA A 401 0.83 -12.72 7.47
N VAL A 402 0.50 -12.72 8.77
CA VAL A 402 0.10 -13.93 9.48
C VAL A 402 -1.16 -14.55 8.87
N VAL A 403 -2.19 -13.74 8.59
CA VAL A 403 -3.43 -14.20 7.96
C VAL A 403 -3.20 -14.67 6.52
N SER A 404 -2.36 -13.99 5.74
CA SER A 404 -2.00 -14.40 4.38
C SER A 404 -1.36 -15.78 4.36
N GLY A 405 -0.44 -16.06 5.30
CA GLY A 405 0.11 -17.39 5.48
C GLY A 405 -0.96 -18.41 5.92
N ALA A 406 -1.86 -18.03 6.84
CA ALA A 406 -2.96 -18.87 7.29
C ALA A 406 -3.91 -19.27 6.14
N VAL A 407 -4.25 -18.32 5.26
CA VAL A 407 -5.05 -18.57 4.05
C VAL A 407 -4.29 -19.48 3.07
N ALA A 408 -2.98 -19.29 2.90
CA ALA A 408 -2.16 -20.18 2.07
C ALA A 408 -2.14 -21.63 2.61
N LEU A 409 -2.11 -21.82 3.93
CA LEU A 409 -2.27 -23.15 4.54
C LEU A 409 -3.64 -23.75 4.18
N LEU A 410 -4.73 -23.00 4.37
CA LEU A 410 -6.07 -23.45 4.04
C LEU A 410 -6.22 -23.83 2.56
N PHE A 411 -5.69 -23.03 1.64
CA PHE A 411 -5.73 -23.35 0.20
C PHE A 411 -4.86 -24.55 -0.18
N SER A 412 -3.72 -24.74 0.48
CA SER A 412 -2.91 -25.95 0.25
C SER A 412 -3.60 -27.22 0.76
N LYS A 413 -4.42 -27.12 1.82
CA LYS A 413 -5.19 -28.24 2.38
C LYS A 413 -6.48 -28.51 1.60
N TYR A 414 -7.16 -27.45 1.19
CA TYR A 414 -8.48 -27.47 0.55
C TYR A 414 -8.42 -26.74 -0.80
N PRO A 415 -7.91 -27.39 -1.88
CA PRO A 415 -7.63 -26.71 -3.15
C PRO A 415 -8.84 -26.04 -3.82
N SER A 416 -10.04 -26.61 -3.60
CA SER A 416 -11.32 -26.09 -4.13
C SER A 416 -11.95 -24.99 -3.26
N LEU A 417 -11.34 -24.62 -2.13
CA LEU A 417 -11.84 -23.55 -1.27
C LEU A 417 -11.75 -22.20 -2.01
N THR A 418 -12.84 -21.44 -2.01
CA THR A 418 -12.92 -20.10 -2.60
C THR A 418 -12.45 -19.03 -1.60
N PRO A 419 -12.13 -17.80 -2.06
CA PRO A 419 -11.88 -16.66 -1.18
C PRO A 419 -13.00 -16.44 -0.14
N ASP A 420 -14.26 -16.49 -0.56
CA ASP A 420 -15.43 -16.37 0.32
C ASP A 420 -15.47 -17.48 1.39
N GLY A 421 -15.19 -18.72 0.98
CA GLY A 421 -15.12 -19.86 1.90
C GLY A 421 -13.97 -19.74 2.91
N ALA A 422 -12.81 -19.22 2.48
CA ALA A 422 -11.68 -18.96 3.38
C ALA A 422 -12.01 -17.87 4.41
N LYS A 423 -12.59 -16.76 3.96
CA LYS A 423 -13.07 -15.68 4.84
C LYS A 423 -14.10 -16.20 5.85
N TYR A 424 -15.09 -16.97 5.39
CA TYR A 424 -16.07 -17.61 6.26
C TYR A 424 -15.40 -18.50 7.31
N ALA A 425 -14.48 -19.37 6.90
CA ALA A 425 -13.81 -20.32 7.79
C ALA A 425 -13.01 -19.61 8.88
N LEU A 426 -12.23 -18.58 8.52
CA LEU A 426 -11.46 -17.77 9.47
C LEU A 426 -12.36 -17.08 10.49
N LYS A 427 -13.44 -16.43 10.04
CA LYS A 427 -14.42 -15.77 10.93
C LYS A 427 -15.11 -16.77 11.85
N ARG A 428 -15.47 -17.94 11.32
CA ARG A 428 -16.16 -19.00 12.08
C ARG A 428 -15.27 -19.64 13.14
N GLY A 429 -13.98 -19.82 12.85
CA GLY A 429 -13.02 -20.44 13.76
C GLY A 429 -12.40 -19.46 14.76
N ALA A 430 -12.54 -18.14 14.53
CA ALA A 430 -11.93 -17.12 15.37
C ALA A 430 -12.31 -17.23 16.86
N LEU A 431 -11.33 -16.98 17.73
CA LEU A 431 -11.50 -16.90 19.17
C LEU A 431 -11.75 -15.45 19.57
N LYS A 432 -12.90 -15.20 20.18
CA LYS A 432 -13.26 -13.86 20.68
C LYS A 432 -12.31 -13.39 21.78
N ILE A 433 -11.92 -12.13 21.71
CA ILE A 433 -11.30 -11.41 22.81
C ILE A 433 -12.38 -11.00 23.80
N VAL A 434 -12.21 -11.34 25.07
CA VAL A 434 -13.16 -11.01 26.13
C VAL A 434 -13.21 -9.50 26.32
N ASN A 435 -14.41 -8.94 26.43
CA ASN A 435 -14.65 -7.49 26.61
C ASN A 435 -14.21 -6.57 25.46
N ALA A 436 -13.83 -7.10 24.30
CA ALA A 436 -13.56 -6.27 23.12
C ALA A 436 -14.83 -6.08 22.26
N PRO A 437 -15.20 -4.84 21.90
CA PRO A 437 -16.33 -4.60 21.01
C PRO A 437 -16.01 -5.10 19.59
N ALA A 438 -17.04 -5.55 18.86
CA ALA A 438 -16.88 -6.06 17.50
C ALA A 438 -16.27 -5.03 16.53
N ILE A 439 -16.50 -3.73 16.77
CA ILE A 439 -15.94 -2.65 15.96
C ILE A 439 -14.40 -2.62 15.99
N LEU A 440 -13.79 -3.19 17.03
CA LEU A 440 -12.34 -3.38 17.17
C LEU A 440 -11.92 -4.80 16.82
N ALA A 441 -12.63 -5.80 17.35
CA ALA A 441 -12.16 -7.19 17.34
C ALA A 441 -12.73 -8.07 16.23
N GLY A 442 -13.77 -7.63 15.52
CA GLY A 442 -14.46 -8.45 14.54
C GLY A 442 -14.94 -9.77 15.12
N SER A 443 -14.56 -10.87 14.46
CA SER A 443 -14.86 -12.24 14.93
C SER A 443 -13.87 -12.73 16.00
N GLY A 444 -12.78 -11.99 16.25
CA GLY A 444 -11.70 -12.35 17.16
C GLY A 444 -10.43 -12.83 16.47
N VAL A 445 -9.49 -13.39 17.26
CA VAL A 445 -8.18 -13.87 16.79
C VAL A 445 -8.33 -15.17 16.02
N ILE A 446 -7.73 -15.28 14.83
CA ILE A 446 -7.81 -16.51 14.02
C ILE A 446 -7.29 -17.75 14.78
N LYS A 447 -7.98 -18.88 14.61
CA LYS A 447 -7.61 -20.20 15.12
C LYS A 447 -7.88 -21.26 14.03
N LEU A 448 -6.82 -21.76 13.39
CA LEU A 448 -6.89 -22.63 12.22
C LEU A 448 -7.35 -24.04 12.57
N ASP A 449 -6.98 -24.54 13.75
CA ASP A 449 -7.50 -25.76 14.36
C ASP A 449 -9.04 -25.75 14.47
N ARG A 450 -9.64 -24.58 14.72
CA ARG A 450 -11.10 -24.36 14.76
C ARG A 450 -11.71 -24.04 13.39
N SER A 451 -10.91 -23.50 12.47
CA SER A 451 -11.36 -23.10 11.13
C SER A 451 -11.45 -24.28 10.16
N LYS A 452 -10.73 -25.38 10.41
CA LYS A 452 -10.57 -26.50 9.47
C LYS A 452 -11.89 -27.13 9.03
N ASP A 453 -12.82 -27.38 9.94
CA ASP A 453 -14.11 -28.02 9.62
C ASP A 453 -15.00 -27.10 8.78
N ALA A 454 -14.95 -25.80 9.05
CA ALA A 454 -15.67 -24.79 8.29
C ALA A 454 -15.08 -24.65 6.88
N ALA A 455 -13.74 -24.67 6.76
CA ALA A 455 -13.04 -24.64 5.49
C ALA A 455 -13.34 -25.89 4.65
N GLU A 456 -13.36 -27.08 5.26
CA GLU A 456 -13.70 -28.32 4.55
C GLU A 456 -15.14 -28.29 4.00
N LYS A 457 -16.11 -27.85 4.82
CA LYS A 457 -17.51 -27.69 4.38
C LYS A 457 -17.65 -26.67 3.26
N ALA A 458 -16.97 -25.54 3.36
CA ALA A 458 -16.97 -24.50 2.35
C ALA A 458 -16.29 -24.94 1.05
N SER A 459 -15.22 -25.74 1.12
CA SER A 459 -14.56 -26.30 -0.05
C SER A 459 -15.45 -27.29 -0.81
N LYS A 460 -16.30 -28.05 -0.10
CA LYS A 460 -17.25 -29.00 -0.71
C LYS A 460 -18.48 -28.34 -1.32
N ASN A 461 -18.92 -27.20 -0.77
CA ASN A 461 -20.15 -26.50 -1.19
C ASN A 461 -19.95 -24.99 -1.31
N PRO A 462 -19.09 -24.50 -2.22
CA PRO A 462 -18.66 -23.10 -2.25
C PRO A 462 -19.82 -22.11 -2.45
N ALA A 463 -20.85 -22.48 -3.22
CA ALA A 463 -22.02 -21.64 -3.47
C ALA A 463 -22.79 -21.25 -2.19
N ASN A 464 -22.74 -22.08 -1.14
CA ASN A 464 -23.44 -21.80 0.13
C ASN A 464 -22.77 -20.72 0.97
N TYR A 465 -21.54 -20.33 0.61
CA TYR A 465 -20.72 -19.38 1.36
C TYR A 465 -20.39 -18.13 0.55
N ALA A 466 -20.94 -18.00 -0.65
CA ALA A 466 -20.72 -16.84 -1.52
C ALA A 466 -21.18 -15.56 -0.83
N GLN A 467 -20.35 -14.52 -0.90
CA GLN A 467 -20.71 -13.20 -0.39
C GLN A 467 -21.69 -12.50 -1.36
N ALA A 468 -22.57 -11.65 -0.82
CA ALA A 468 -23.60 -10.94 -1.59
C ALA A 468 -23.58 -9.43 -1.32
N TRP A 469 -22.38 -8.85 -1.18
CA TRP A 469 -22.22 -7.42 -1.00
C TRP A 469 -22.42 -6.68 -2.33
N PRO A 470 -22.92 -5.44 -2.32
CA PRO A 470 -22.84 -4.59 -3.51
C PRO A 470 -21.38 -4.50 -3.95
N VAL A 471 -21.13 -4.83 -5.21
CA VAL A 471 -19.83 -4.60 -5.85
C VAL A 471 -19.65 -3.10 -5.99
N SER A 472 -18.44 -2.61 -5.77
CA SER A 472 -18.10 -1.22 -5.98
C SER A 472 -18.47 -0.83 -7.41
N ALA A 473 -19.32 0.19 -7.55
CA ALA A 473 -19.89 0.52 -8.84
C ALA A 473 -18.98 1.53 -9.56
N PRO A 474 -18.95 1.50 -10.90
CA PRO A 474 -18.55 2.67 -11.67
C PRO A 474 -19.62 3.76 -11.50
N VAL A 475 -19.63 4.48 -10.38
CA VAL A 475 -20.59 5.56 -10.15
C VAL A 475 -20.09 6.81 -10.83
N TYR A 476 -20.96 7.44 -11.64
CA TYR A 476 -20.77 8.78 -12.18
C TYR A 476 -20.74 9.81 -11.03
N VAL A 477 -19.57 10.33 -10.68
CA VAL A 477 -19.45 11.44 -9.73
C VAL A 477 -19.17 12.72 -10.54
N PRO A 478 -20.16 13.62 -10.72
CA PRO A 478 -19.91 14.88 -11.40
C PRO A 478 -18.86 15.67 -10.61
N VAL A 479 -17.77 16.04 -11.29
CA VAL A 479 -16.70 16.79 -10.64
C VAL A 479 -17.17 18.22 -10.40
N THR A 480 -17.37 18.57 -9.13
CA THR A 480 -17.57 19.98 -8.78
C THR A 480 -16.19 20.65 -8.76
N ALA A 481 -15.89 21.44 -9.78
CA ALA A 481 -14.69 22.26 -9.82
C ALA A 481 -14.76 23.32 -8.69
N GLY A 482 -13.97 23.10 -7.64
CA GLY A 482 -13.82 24.05 -6.55
C GLY A 482 -13.52 23.33 -5.25
N GLY A 483 -12.27 23.41 -4.79
CA GLY A 483 -11.87 22.95 -3.46
C GLY A 483 -12.70 23.65 -2.39
N SER A 484 -13.77 22.99 -1.96
CA SER A 484 -14.53 23.30 -0.76
C SER A 484 -15.09 21.97 -0.28
N THR A 485 -14.53 21.46 0.81
CA THR A 485 -15.18 20.42 1.61
C THR A 485 -16.59 20.89 1.96
N VAL A 486 -17.62 20.30 1.36
CA VAL A 486 -18.99 20.47 1.85
C VAL A 486 -19.23 19.37 2.87
N GLY A 487 -18.93 19.69 4.12
CA GLY A 487 -19.61 19.06 5.24
C GLY A 487 -21.09 19.45 5.21
N GLY A 488 -21.96 18.45 5.29
CA GLY A 488 -23.37 18.60 5.66
C GLY A 488 -24.36 18.73 4.50
N SER A 489 -24.99 17.62 4.13
CA SER A 489 -26.40 17.34 4.46
C SER A 489 -26.92 16.16 3.63
N SER A 490 -27.73 15.34 4.28
CA SER A 490 -28.45 14.19 3.75
C SER A 490 -29.19 14.48 2.44
N GLY A 491 -28.75 13.84 1.36
CA GLY A 491 -29.50 13.73 0.11
C GLY A 491 -29.37 12.31 -0.43
N THR A 492 -30.39 11.50 -0.20
CA THR A 492 -30.49 10.12 -0.67
C THR A 492 -30.51 10.11 -2.21
N VAL A 493 -29.44 9.61 -2.83
CA VAL A 493 -29.47 9.20 -4.24
C VAL A 493 -29.74 7.71 -4.24
N ASP A 494 -30.92 7.33 -4.71
CA ASP A 494 -31.39 5.94 -4.84
C ASP A 494 -30.51 5.17 -5.85
N PRO A 495 -29.74 4.14 -5.45
CA PRO A 495 -28.89 3.36 -6.35
C PRO A 495 -29.62 2.21 -7.07
N TYR A 496 -30.94 2.04 -6.94
CA TYR A 496 -31.69 0.92 -7.52
C TYR A 496 -32.26 1.23 -8.92
N ALA A 497 -31.40 1.49 -9.91
CA ALA A 497 -31.83 1.52 -11.31
C ALA A 497 -30.69 1.15 -12.26
N GLY A 498 -30.32 -0.13 -12.31
CA GLY A 498 -29.41 -0.64 -13.34
C GLY A 498 -29.08 -2.13 -13.13
N SER A 499 -29.61 -2.99 -13.99
CA SER A 499 -29.43 -4.44 -13.95
C SER A 499 -27.95 -4.87 -14.01
N PRO A 500 -27.57 -5.99 -13.35
CA PRO A 500 -26.18 -6.42 -13.25
C PRO A 500 -25.67 -7.00 -14.58
N PHE A 501 -24.63 -6.40 -15.14
CA PHE A 501 -23.86 -7.00 -16.23
C PHE A 501 -22.88 -8.02 -15.65
N VAL A 502 -23.16 -9.31 -15.87
CA VAL A 502 -22.24 -10.41 -15.57
C VAL A 502 -21.21 -10.46 -16.71
N ALA A 503 -19.95 -10.14 -16.42
CA ALA A 503 -18.86 -10.26 -17.37
C ALA A 503 -18.67 -11.73 -17.77
N ARG A 504 -18.94 -12.03 -19.05
CA ARG A 504 -18.66 -13.34 -19.65
C ARG A 504 -17.19 -13.44 -20.04
N ARG A 505 -16.65 -14.64 -19.82
CA ARG A 505 -15.31 -15.15 -20.16
C ARG A 505 -14.84 -14.66 -21.55
N TRP A 506 -13.75 -13.91 -21.59
CA TRP A 506 -13.05 -13.57 -22.83
C TRP A 506 -12.13 -14.73 -23.26
N THR A 507 -12.29 -15.18 -24.50
CA THR A 507 -11.33 -16.04 -25.21
C THR A 507 -10.76 -15.22 -26.37
N SER A 508 -9.45 -15.01 -26.41
CA SER A 508 -8.79 -14.28 -27.49
C SER A 508 -8.71 -15.17 -28.75
N ALA A 509 -9.71 -15.04 -29.62
CA ALA A 509 -9.59 -15.35 -31.03
C ALA A 509 -9.60 -14.04 -31.82
N GLY A 510 -8.40 -13.61 -32.20
CA GLY A 510 -8.07 -12.76 -33.35
C GLY A 510 -8.75 -11.41 -33.48
N TRP A 511 -8.01 -10.34 -33.21
CA TRP A 511 -8.04 -9.13 -34.04
C TRP A 511 -6.62 -8.59 -34.19
N THR A 512 -6.02 -8.88 -35.34
CA THR A 512 -4.93 -8.11 -35.94
C THR A 512 -5.54 -6.86 -36.55
N GLY A 513 -5.12 -5.68 -36.07
CA GLY A 513 -5.37 -4.40 -36.70
C GLY A 513 -4.19 -3.51 -36.37
N ASP A 514 -3.30 -3.35 -37.35
CA ASP A 514 -2.06 -2.62 -37.28
C ASP A 514 -2.25 -1.21 -36.70
N ILE A 515 -1.55 -0.92 -35.60
CA ILE A 515 -1.15 0.45 -35.27
C ILE A 515 0.37 0.44 -35.33
N ALA A 516 0.87 0.87 -36.48
CA ALA A 516 2.28 1.02 -36.74
C ALA A 516 2.91 2.03 -35.77
N GLU A 517 4.14 1.72 -35.37
CA GLU A 517 5.03 2.53 -34.55
C GLU A 517 5.01 4.00 -35.00
N THR A 518 4.66 4.90 -34.08
CA THR A 518 5.03 6.31 -34.16
C THR A 518 5.71 6.69 -32.85
N ASP A 519 7.01 6.96 -32.97
CA ASP A 519 7.88 7.51 -31.94
C ASP A 519 7.27 8.76 -31.30
N TYR A 520 6.92 8.67 -30.01
CA TYR A 520 6.65 9.85 -29.20
C TYR A 520 7.51 9.84 -27.95
N TRP A 521 8.37 10.85 -27.89
CA TRP A 521 9.32 11.15 -26.83
C TRP A 521 8.65 11.22 -25.46
N LEU A 522 8.96 10.27 -24.59
CA LEU A 522 8.74 10.37 -23.15
C LEU A 522 9.64 11.50 -22.62
N ALA A 523 9.06 12.67 -22.36
CA ALA A 523 9.77 13.81 -21.84
C ALA A 523 10.33 13.51 -20.45
N ARG A 524 11.66 13.49 -20.41
CA ARG A 524 12.53 13.22 -19.27
C ARG A 524 12.17 14.09 -18.06
N ARG A 525 12.09 13.43 -16.91
CA ARG A 525 11.98 14.02 -15.57
C ARG A 525 13.14 15.00 -15.33
N TRP A 526 12.84 16.17 -14.79
CA TRP A 526 13.85 17.06 -14.19
C TRP A 526 14.33 16.39 -12.89
N THR A 527 15.58 15.93 -12.86
CA THR A 527 16.21 15.35 -11.66
C THR A 527 17.46 16.16 -11.34
N GLY A 528 17.44 16.94 -10.26
CA GLY A 528 18.65 17.45 -9.64
C GLY A 528 19.35 16.30 -8.92
N ALA A 529 20.63 16.07 -9.24
CA ALA A 529 21.44 14.98 -8.73
C ALA A 529 22.42 15.46 -7.64
N SER A 530 22.44 14.72 -6.53
CA SER A 530 23.38 14.73 -5.39
C SER A 530 23.03 15.56 -4.14
N TRP A 531 23.11 14.89 -2.98
CA TRP A 531 22.92 15.37 -1.61
C TRP A 531 24.14 14.95 -0.78
N ASP A 532 24.90 15.89 -0.21
CA ASP A 532 26.13 15.61 0.55
C ASP A 532 25.98 15.68 2.08
N GLY A 533 24.73 15.71 2.56
CA GLY A 533 24.44 15.45 3.96
C GLY A 533 24.22 16.66 4.86
N ARG A 534 24.29 17.93 4.40
CA ARG A 534 23.81 19.08 5.22
C ARG A 534 23.05 20.22 4.49
N ARG A 535 23.10 20.38 3.16
CA ARG A 535 22.24 21.29 2.37
C ARG A 535 22.15 20.85 0.90
N TRP A 536 21.10 21.29 0.20
CA TRP A 536 21.05 21.27 -1.26
C TRP A 536 22.00 22.35 -1.78
N THR A 537 22.93 22.00 -2.67
CA THR A 537 23.71 22.96 -3.44
C THR A 537 23.29 22.88 -4.90
N ASP A 538 22.85 24.01 -5.46
CA ASP A 538 22.60 24.12 -6.89
C ASP A 538 23.94 24.00 -7.63
N ALA A 539 24.08 22.96 -8.46
CA ALA A 539 25.15 22.91 -9.44
C ALA A 539 24.85 23.93 -10.55
N GLY A 540 25.44 25.12 -10.43
CA GLY A 540 25.42 26.15 -11.46
C GLY A 540 25.97 25.61 -12.77
N TRP A 541 25.20 25.75 -13.85
CA TRP A 541 25.70 25.56 -15.20
C TRP A 541 26.46 26.81 -15.65
N THR A 542 27.66 26.60 -16.20
CA THR A 542 28.34 27.59 -17.04
C THR A 542 27.62 27.62 -18.39
N ALA A 543 27.10 28.78 -18.77
CA ALA A 543 26.47 28.99 -20.06
C ALA A 543 27.51 28.85 -21.18
N GLY A 544 27.44 27.76 -21.95
CA GLY A 544 28.03 27.66 -23.28
C GLY A 544 27.03 28.17 -24.31
N ALA A 545 27.33 29.30 -24.92
CA ALA A 545 26.52 29.94 -25.95
C ALA A 545 26.27 28.99 -27.15
N TRP A 546 25.03 28.97 -27.65
CA TRP A 546 24.71 28.47 -28.99
C TRP A 546 24.05 29.60 -29.80
N ALA A 547 24.64 29.85 -30.95
CA ALA A 547 24.27 30.88 -31.90
C ALA A 547 22.89 30.60 -32.53
N SER A 548 22.11 31.66 -32.71
CA SER A 548 20.86 31.67 -33.45
C SER A 548 21.13 31.52 -34.95
N ALA A 549 20.36 30.65 -35.61
CA ALA A 549 20.17 30.68 -37.06
C ALA A 549 18.68 30.83 -37.36
N PHE A 550 18.37 31.92 -38.04
CA PHE A 550 17.07 32.38 -38.48
C PHE A 550 16.49 31.50 -39.60
N TRP A 551 15.16 31.38 -39.66
CA TRP A 551 14.43 31.10 -40.89
C TRP A 551 14.04 32.44 -41.52
N GLY A 552 14.65 32.76 -42.66
CA GLY A 552 14.23 33.85 -43.53
C GLY A 552 13.59 33.28 -44.79
N GLU A 553 12.42 33.78 -45.13
CA GLU A 553 11.93 33.80 -46.51
C GLU A 553 12.89 34.67 -47.34
N ASP A 554 13.23 34.26 -48.57
CA ASP A 554 13.12 35.14 -49.73
C ASP A 554 13.50 34.48 -51.06
N VAL A 555 12.96 35.13 -52.09
CA VAL A 555 12.87 34.83 -53.53
C VAL A 555 14.24 34.78 -54.25
N ALA A 556 14.31 34.01 -55.34
CA ALA A 556 15.45 33.82 -56.26
C ALA A 556 15.98 35.16 -56.89
N PRO A 557 17.23 35.24 -57.42
CA PRO A 557 17.60 34.60 -58.70
C PRO A 557 19.07 34.12 -58.89
N ASP A 558 19.22 33.24 -59.89
CA ASP A 558 20.29 33.04 -60.88
C ASP A 558 21.77 32.66 -60.57
N ALA A 559 22.20 31.68 -61.38
CA ALA A 559 23.51 31.49 -62.05
C ALA A 559 24.66 30.69 -61.37
N LEU A 560 24.67 29.39 -61.72
CA LEU A 560 25.73 28.66 -62.44
C LEU A 560 27.17 28.53 -61.90
N THR A 561 27.54 27.24 -61.76
CA THR A 561 28.82 26.55 -62.11
C THR A 561 30.05 26.67 -61.19
N ALA A 562 30.27 25.58 -60.43
CA ALA A 562 31.43 24.69 -60.25
C ALA A 562 32.81 25.06 -60.88
N PRO A 563 33.95 24.48 -60.44
CA PRO A 563 34.15 23.06 -60.07
C PRO A 563 34.15 22.76 -58.56
#